data_AF-A0A2K5XU34-F1
#
_entry.id   AF-A0A2K5XU34-F1
#
_cell.length_a   1.000
_cell.length_b   1.000
_cell.length_c   1.000
_cell.angle_alpha   90.00
_cell.angle_beta   90.00
_cell.angle_gamma   90.00
#
_symmetry.space_group_name_H-M   'P 1'
#
loop_
_entity.id
_entity.type
_entity.pdbx_description
1 polymer ?
#
loop_
_entity_poly.entity_id
_entity_poly.type
_entity_poly.pdbx_seq_one_letter_code
_entity_poly.pdbx_strand_id
1 'polypeptide(L)'
;MRALLRLLRTGAPAAACLRLGTSAGTGPRRAMALYHTEERGQPCSQNYRLFFNIDDVEKFKPGYLEATLNWFRLYKVPDGKPENQFAFNGEFKNKAFALEVIKSTHQCWKALLMKKCNGGAINCTNVQISDSPFRCTQEEARSLVESVLSSPNKESNEEEQVWHFLGK
;
A
#
# COMPACT_ATOMS: atom_id res chain seq x y z
N MET A 1 -10.47 37.35 -19.58
CA MET A 1 -10.27 38.82 -19.66
C MET A 1 -10.13 39.36 -18.24
N ARG A 2 -9.08 40.17 -17.99
CA ARG A 2 -8.73 40.93 -16.75
C ARG A 2 -8.26 40.04 -15.58
N ALA A 3 -6.98 39.90 -15.24
CA ALA A 3 -5.87 40.84 -14.93
C ALA A 3 -6.02 41.58 -13.58
N LEU A 4 -5.10 41.33 -12.63
CA LEU A 4 -4.28 42.30 -11.84
C LEU A 4 -3.72 41.58 -10.57
N LEU A 5 -2.42 41.26 -10.47
CA LEU A 5 -1.26 42.07 -10.03
C LEU A 5 -1.17 42.30 -8.50
N ARG A 6 -0.16 41.72 -7.82
CA ARG A 6 1.07 42.44 -7.40
C ARG A 6 2.01 41.57 -6.56
N LEU A 7 3.27 41.72 -6.92
CA LEU A 7 4.49 41.18 -6.33
C LEU A 7 4.95 42.02 -5.11
N LEU A 8 5.80 41.39 -4.30
CA LEU A 8 6.82 41.93 -3.36
C LEU A 8 6.43 42.21 -1.89
N ARG A 9 7.04 41.42 -0.99
CA ARG A 9 7.70 41.85 0.27
C ARG A 9 8.64 40.71 0.74
N THR A 10 9.94 40.80 0.46
CA THR A 10 11.06 41.15 1.39
C THR A 10 11.30 40.17 2.53
N GLY A 11 12.49 39.54 2.56
CA GLY A 11 13.07 38.91 3.76
C GLY A 11 13.98 37.71 3.45
N ALA A 12 15.30 37.90 3.55
CA ALA A 12 16.34 36.90 3.33
C ALA A 12 16.62 36.06 4.62
N PRO A 13 17.64 35.16 4.67
CA PRO A 13 17.46 33.75 5.00
C PRO A 13 17.93 33.38 6.43
N ALA A 14 17.43 32.26 6.96
CA ALA A 14 18.00 31.63 8.15
C ALA A 14 18.34 30.17 7.85
N ALA A 15 19.63 29.92 7.70
CA ALA A 15 20.23 28.60 7.63
C ALA A 15 20.07 27.89 8.99
N ALA A 16 19.60 26.65 8.97
CA ALA A 16 19.72 25.73 10.08
C ALA A 16 20.26 24.40 9.56
N CYS A 17 21.57 24.24 9.69
CA CYS A 17 22.27 22.97 9.59
C CYS A 17 21.66 21.98 10.59
N LEU A 18 21.17 20.83 10.11
CA LEU A 18 20.99 19.65 10.95
C LEU A 18 21.73 18.46 10.34
N ARG A 19 22.49 17.84 11.24
CA ARG A 19 23.63 16.94 11.02
C ARG A 19 23.17 15.57 10.52
N LEU A 20 23.98 15.00 9.63
CA LEU A 20 23.94 13.58 9.24
C LEU A 20 24.07 12.69 10.49
N GLY A 21 23.05 11.87 10.73
CA GLY A 21 23.14 10.70 11.61
C GLY A 21 23.31 9.44 10.77
N THR A 22 24.48 8.83 10.86
CA THR A 22 24.78 7.49 10.36
C THR A 22 23.95 6.43 11.08
N SER A 23 23.23 5.57 10.34
CA SER A 23 22.66 4.34 10.88
C SER A 23 23.07 3.16 9.99
N ALA A 24 24.04 2.41 10.51
CA ALA A 24 24.35 1.05 10.07
C ALA A 24 23.34 0.10 10.74
N GLY A 25 22.65 -0.70 9.95
CA GLY A 25 21.66 -1.65 10.44
C GLY A 25 21.34 -2.71 9.38
N THR A 26 22.28 -3.61 9.15
CA THR A 26 22.08 -4.82 8.33
C THR A 26 21.32 -5.85 9.16
N GLY A 27 20.08 -6.12 8.79
CA GLY A 27 19.31 -7.25 9.30
C GLY A 27 18.42 -7.81 8.20
N PRO A 28 18.37 -9.15 7.99
CA PRO A 28 17.51 -9.74 6.97
C PRO A 28 16.05 -9.50 7.37
N ARG A 29 15.33 -8.70 6.58
CA ARG A 29 13.88 -8.51 6.73
C ARG A 29 13.17 -9.82 6.35
N ARG A 30 12.96 -10.65 7.36
CA ARG A 30 12.12 -11.86 7.34
C ARG A 30 10.65 -11.42 7.26
N ALA A 31 10.24 -10.91 6.09
CA ALA A 31 8.97 -10.22 5.87
C ALA A 31 7.69 -11.07 6.09
N MET A 32 7.81 -12.34 6.49
CA MET A 32 6.67 -13.28 6.62
C MET A 32 6.73 -14.18 7.87
N ALA A 33 7.64 -13.93 8.83
CA ALA A 33 7.78 -14.80 10.02
C ALA A 33 6.87 -14.42 11.19
N LEU A 34 6.16 -13.30 11.09
CA LEU A 34 5.34 -12.76 12.17
C LEU A 34 3.96 -12.37 11.62
N TYR A 35 3.31 -13.30 10.92
CA TYR A 35 1.84 -13.29 10.95
C TYR A 35 1.41 -13.86 12.31
N HIS A 36 1.73 -13.13 13.38
CA HIS A 36 0.98 -13.30 14.61
C HIS A 36 -0.41 -12.77 14.31
N THR A 37 -1.41 -13.61 14.58
CA THR A 37 -2.79 -13.16 14.73
C THR A 37 -2.78 -11.93 15.62
N GLU A 38 -3.47 -10.84 15.24
CA GLU A 38 -3.49 -9.56 15.99
C GLU A 38 -3.77 -9.82 17.48
N GLU A 39 -2.71 -9.99 18.30
CA GLU A 39 -2.83 -10.30 19.72
C GLU A 39 -3.25 -9.00 20.41
N ARG A 40 -4.54 -8.83 20.61
CA ARG A 40 -5.05 -7.84 21.57
C ARG A 40 -5.19 -8.53 22.92
N GLY A 41 -4.68 -7.91 23.98
CA GLY A 41 -4.74 -8.42 25.35
C GLY A 41 -3.53 -9.27 25.75
N GLN A 42 -3.37 -9.51 27.06
CA GLN A 42 -2.36 -10.44 27.57
C GLN A 42 -2.82 -11.89 27.44
N PRO A 43 -1.91 -12.87 27.25
CA PRO A 43 -2.24 -14.28 27.37
C PRO A 43 -3.00 -14.56 28.68
N CYS A 44 -4.04 -15.40 28.62
CA CYS A 44 -4.95 -15.70 29.73
C CYS A 44 -5.84 -14.53 30.21
N SER A 45 -5.98 -13.44 29.45
CA SER A 45 -6.93 -12.36 29.75
C SER A 45 -8.24 -12.50 28.97
N GLN A 46 -9.33 -11.93 29.51
CA GLN A 46 -10.66 -11.87 28.86
C GLN A 46 -10.61 -11.22 27.46
N ASN A 47 -9.64 -10.33 27.24
CA ASN A 47 -9.49 -9.58 26.00
C ASN A 47 -8.57 -10.26 24.98
N TYR A 48 -7.94 -11.40 25.33
CA TYR A 48 -7.09 -12.15 24.43
C TYR A 48 -7.89 -12.74 23.27
N ARG A 49 -7.57 -12.36 22.04
CA ARG A 49 -8.23 -12.86 20.81
C ARG A 49 -7.20 -13.37 19.82
N LEU A 50 -7.50 -14.54 19.26
CA LEU A 50 -6.73 -15.17 18.19
C LEU A 50 -7.62 -15.23 16.94
N PHE A 51 -7.06 -14.83 15.80
CA PHE A 51 -7.71 -14.86 14.49
C PHE A 51 -7.00 -15.86 13.59
N PHE A 52 -7.42 -17.11 13.63
CA PHE A 52 -6.77 -18.16 12.86
C PHE A 52 -7.41 -18.36 11.48
N ASN A 53 -8.74 -18.23 11.42
CA ASN A 53 -9.54 -18.38 10.20
C ASN A 53 -10.50 -17.20 10.00
N ILE A 54 -11.14 -17.17 8.84
CA ILE A 54 -12.09 -16.11 8.49
C ILE A 54 -13.31 -16.08 9.44
N ASP A 55 -13.73 -17.23 9.94
CA ASP A 55 -14.88 -17.33 10.87
C ASP A 55 -14.62 -16.63 12.21
N ASP A 56 -13.35 -16.55 12.64
CA ASP A 56 -12.98 -15.81 13.85
C ASP A 56 -13.23 -14.31 13.68
N VAL A 57 -13.08 -13.80 12.44
CA VAL A 57 -13.37 -12.39 12.14
C VAL A 57 -14.84 -12.11 12.35
N GLU A 58 -15.72 -12.93 11.80
CA GLU A 58 -17.17 -12.74 11.97
C GLU A 58 -17.58 -12.89 13.45
N LYS A 59 -17.03 -13.88 14.15
CA LYS A 59 -17.30 -14.12 15.57
C LYS A 59 -16.90 -12.94 16.46
N PHE A 60 -15.72 -12.36 16.23
CA PHE A 60 -15.17 -11.33 17.12
C PHE A 60 -15.38 -9.90 16.63
N LYS A 61 -15.78 -9.72 15.36
CA LYS A 61 -16.05 -8.44 14.69
C LYS A 61 -17.30 -8.59 13.78
N PRO A 62 -18.49 -8.81 14.35
CA PRO A 62 -19.70 -9.03 13.56
C PRO A 62 -19.97 -7.84 12.61
N GLY A 63 -20.32 -8.14 11.36
CA GLY A 63 -20.59 -7.13 10.31
C GLY A 63 -19.36 -6.53 9.63
N TYR A 64 -18.14 -6.86 10.09
CA TYR A 64 -16.91 -6.30 9.51
C TYR A 64 -16.65 -6.83 8.08
N LEU A 65 -16.95 -8.11 7.85
CA LEU A 65 -16.82 -8.74 6.54
C LEU A 65 -17.84 -8.16 5.54
N GLU A 66 -19.09 -7.97 5.99
CA GLU A 66 -20.14 -7.32 5.18
C GLU A 66 -19.77 -5.87 4.83
N ALA A 67 -19.29 -5.09 5.80
CA ALA A 67 -18.85 -3.72 5.56
C ALA A 67 -17.70 -3.66 4.54
N THR A 68 -16.78 -4.62 4.59
CA THR A 68 -15.66 -4.73 3.63
C THR A 68 -16.18 -5.01 2.22
N LEU A 69 -17.12 -5.95 2.07
CA LEU A 69 -17.76 -6.24 0.77
C LEU A 69 -18.51 -5.03 0.23
N ASN A 70 -19.31 -4.37 1.06
CA ASN A 70 -20.07 -3.18 0.67
C ASN A 70 -19.15 -2.04 0.23
N TRP A 71 -18.04 -1.82 0.93
CA TRP A 71 -17.04 -0.84 0.52
C TRP A 71 -16.50 -1.15 -0.88
N PHE A 72 -16.01 -2.37 -1.11
CA PHE A 72 -15.49 -2.74 -2.44
C PHE A 72 -16.56 -2.78 -3.54
N ARG A 73 -17.81 -3.08 -3.20
CA ARG A 73 -18.93 -3.04 -4.14
C ARG A 73 -19.19 -1.62 -4.64
N LEU A 74 -19.17 -0.66 -3.71
CA LEU A 74 -19.73 0.67 -3.93
C LEU A 74 -18.70 1.79 -4.15
N TYR A 75 -17.42 1.61 -3.82
CA TYR A 75 -16.46 2.72 -3.80
C TYR A 75 -16.28 3.48 -5.13
N LYS A 76 -16.63 2.85 -6.27
CA LYS A 76 -16.55 3.47 -7.59
C LYS A 76 -17.85 4.16 -8.03
N VAL A 77 -18.95 3.95 -7.31
CA VAL A 77 -20.26 4.52 -7.64
C VAL A 77 -20.27 6.04 -7.61
N PRO A 78 -19.61 6.72 -6.64
CA PRO A 78 -19.47 8.18 -6.66
C PRO A 78 -18.81 8.73 -7.95
N ASP A 79 -17.93 7.94 -8.59
CA ASP A 79 -17.32 8.29 -9.89
C ASP A 79 -18.26 8.08 -11.10
N GLY A 80 -19.51 7.68 -10.87
CA GLY A 80 -20.47 7.30 -11.92
C GLY A 80 -20.20 5.92 -12.55
N LYS A 81 -19.35 5.08 -11.94
CA LYS A 81 -19.08 3.71 -12.41
C LYS A 81 -20.07 2.72 -11.78
N PRO A 82 -20.36 1.58 -12.44
CA PRO A 82 -21.25 0.57 -11.86
C PRO A 82 -20.64 -0.09 -10.63
N GLU A 83 -21.48 -0.77 -9.86
CA GLU A 83 -21.04 -1.61 -8.74
C GLU A 83 -20.07 -2.70 -9.19
N ASN A 84 -19.05 -2.97 -8.36
CA ASN A 84 -18.15 -4.08 -8.62
C ASN A 84 -18.84 -5.41 -8.32
N GLN A 85 -18.57 -6.40 -9.17
CA GLN A 85 -19.02 -7.78 -9.00
C GLN A 85 -17.92 -8.64 -8.39
N PHE A 86 -18.30 -9.71 -7.69
CA PHE A 86 -17.38 -10.60 -7.01
C PHE A 86 -17.52 -12.03 -7.50
N ALA A 87 -16.40 -12.74 -7.59
CA ALA A 87 -16.40 -14.19 -7.73
C ALA A 87 -17.02 -14.84 -6.48
N PHE A 88 -17.40 -16.12 -6.59
CA PHE A 88 -17.97 -16.90 -5.48
C PHE A 88 -19.17 -16.22 -4.80
N ASN A 89 -19.92 -15.40 -5.53
CA ASN A 89 -21.04 -14.63 -5.02
C ASN A 89 -20.69 -13.72 -3.82
N GLY A 90 -19.43 -13.27 -3.73
CA GLY A 90 -18.94 -12.44 -2.62
C GLY A 90 -18.55 -13.22 -1.36
N GLU A 91 -18.53 -14.55 -1.39
CA GLU A 91 -18.13 -15.37 -0.25
C GLU A 91 -16.61 -15.22 0.03
N PHE A 92 -16.25 -14.93 1.28
CA PHE A 92 -14.86 -14.97 1.70
C PHE A 92 -14.35 -16.41 1.74
N LYS A 93 -13.20 -16.66 1.12
CA LYS A 93 -12.57 -17.98 1.15
C LYS A 93 -11.65 -18.12 2.37
N ASN A 94 -11.41 -19.35 2.78
CA ASN A 94 -10.59 -19.65 3.95
C ASN A 94 -9.09 -19.34 3.72
N LYS A 95 -8.32 -19.43 4.80
CA LYS A 95 -6.87 -19.20 4.82
C LYS A 95 -6.10 -20.05 3.81
N ALA A 96 -6.48 -21.32 3.64
CA ALA A 96 -5.77 -22.23 2.73
C ALA A 96 -5.90 -21.78 1.28
N PHE A 97 -7.11 -21.44 0.85
CA PHE A 97 -7.36 -20.90 -0.49
C PHE A 97 -6.62 -19.57 -0.72
N ALA A 98 -6.66 -18.66 0.26
CA ALA A 98 -5.93 -17.39 0.17
C ALA A 98 -4.41 -17.60 -0.01
N LEU A 99 -3.82 -18.55 0.74
CA LEU A 99 -2.41 -18.89 0.62
C LEU A 99 -2.06 -19.49 -0.74
N GLU A 100 -2.96 -20.24 -1.37
CA GLU A 100 -2.76 -20.76 -2.71
C GLU A 100 -2.71 -19.63 -3.76
N VAL A 101 -3.67 -18.70 -3.71
CA VAL A 101 -3.69 -17.53 -4.59
C VAL A 101 -2.42 -16.69 -4.43
N ILE A 102 -1.99 -16.43 -3.19
CA ILE A 102 -0.75 -15.71 -2.89
C ILE A 102 0.47 -16.44 -3.46
N LYS A 103 0.55 -17.76 -3.30
CA LYS A 103 1.66 -18.55 -3.87
C LYS A 103 1.68 -18.46 -5.39
N SER A 104 0.52 -18.54 -6.04
CA SER A 104 0.39 -18.46 -7.49
C SER A 104 0.85 -17.10 -8.02
N THR A 105 0.34 -16.00 -7.43
CA THR A 105 0.73 -14.63 -7.85
C THR A 105 2.21 -14.34 -7.57
N HIS A 106 2.78 -14.91 -6.51
CA HIS A 106 4.22 -14.86 -6.25
C HIS A 106 5.05 -15.53 -7.35
N GLN A 107 4.58 -16.66 -7.90
CA GLN A 107 5.26 -17.28 -9.05
C GLN A 107 5.18 -16.40 -10.30
N CYS A 108 4.03 -15.77 -10.55
CA CYS A 108 3.89 -14.79 -11.63
C CYS A 108 4.88 -13.62 -11.46
N TRP A 109 5.00 -13.07 -10.25
CA TRP A 109 5.96 -12.02 -9.92
C TRP A 109 7.42 -12.47 -10.14
N LYS A 110 7.77 -13.69 -9.73
CA LYS A 110 9.11 -14.25 -10.00
C LYS A 110 9.36 -14.37 -11.50
N ALA A 111 8.39 -14.86 -12.27
CA ALA A 111 8.54 -14.98 -13.72
C ALA A 111 8.76 -13.61 -14.38
N LEU A 112 8.00 -12.59 -13.94
CA LEU A 112 8.15 -11.21 -14.37
C LEU A 112 9.57 -10.68 -14.11
N LEU A 113 10.05 -10.80 -12.87
CA LEU A 113 11.38 -10.31 -12.50
C LEU A 113 12.54 -11.06 -13.14
N MET A 114 12.31 -12.28 -13.60
CA MET A 114 13.32 -13.08 -14.31
C MET A 114 13.19 -12.94 -15.84
N LYS A 115 12.39 -11.98 -16.33
CA LYS A 115 12.12 -11.74 -17.76
C LYS A 115 11.60 -12.99 -18.49
N LYS A 116 10.89 -13.87 -17.78
CA LYS A 116 10.28 -15.10 -18.33
C LYS A 116 8.88 -14.88 -18.90
N CYS A 117 8.31 -13.69 -18.73
CA CYS A 117 7.07 -13.26 -19.35
C CYS A 117 7.18 -11.80 -19.82
N ASN A 118 6.26 -11.36 -20.68
CA ASN A 118 6.21 -9.98 -21.13
C ASN A 118 5.71 -9.08 -20.00
N GLY A 119 6.59 -8.22 -19.47
CA GLY A 119 6.27 -7.29 -18.38
C GLY A 119 5.51 -6.03 -18.82
N GLY A 120 5.33 -5.82 -20.12
CA GLY A 120 4.67 -4.62 -20.64
C GLY A 120 5.32 -3.33 -20.12
N ALA A 121 4.50 -2.47 -19.51
CA ALA A 121 4.94 -1.20 -18.95
C ALA A 121 5.49 -1.28 -17.51
N ILE A 122 5.55 -2.48 -16.90
CA ILE A 122 5.97 -2.62 -15.50
C ILE A 122 7.49 -2.43 -15.39
N ASN A 123 7.89 -1.45 -14.59
CA ASN A 123 9.30 -1.25 -14.24
C ASN A 123 9.75 -2.30 -13.21
N CYS A 124 10.67 -3.17 -13.63
CA CYS A 124 11.19 -4.27 -12.81
C CYS A 124 12.53 -3.96 -12.14
N THR A 125 13.03 -2.72 -12.26
CA THR A 125 14.31 -2.30 -11.68
C THR A 125 14.34 -2.53 -10.18
N ASN A 126 15.39 -3.18 -9.68
CA ASN A 126 15.53 -3.51 -8.27
C ASN A 126 17.01 -3.54 -7.86
N VAL A 127 17.31 -3.35 -6.57
CA VAL A 127 18.71 -3.30 -6.09
C VAL A 127 19.16 -4.66 -5.52
N GLN A 128 18.23 -5.44 -4.95
CA GLN A 128 18.54 -6.54 -4.04
C GLN A 128 18.41 -7.95 -4.64
N ILE A 129 17.72 -8.11 -5.77
CA ILE A 129 17.45 -9.45 -6.31
C ILE A 129 18.58 -9.81 -7.27
N SER A 130 19.59 -10.48 -6.72
CA SER A 130 20.86 -10.78 -7.41
C SER A 130 20.70 -11.43 -8.78
N ASP A 131 19.76 -12.36 -8.91
CA ASP A 131 19.55 -13.14 -10.14
C ASP A 131 18.64 -12.42 -11.15
N SER A 132 18.11 -11.24 -10.81
CA SER A 132 17.23 -10.50 -11.71
C SER A 132 18.04 -9.78 -12.78
N PRO A 133 17.69 -9.91 -14.07
CA PRO A 133 18.31 -9.13 -15.14
C PRO A 133 18.00 -7.62 -15.07
N PHE A 134 17.09 -7.21 -14.17
CA PHE A 134 16.73 -5.81 -13.96
C PHE A 134 17.45 -5.19 -12.76
N ARG A 135 18.51 -5.84 -12.26
CA ARG A 135 19.22 -5.36 -11.10
C ARG A 135 19.99 -4.06 -11.42
N CYS A 136 19.82 -3.04 -10.59
CA CYS A 136 20.63 -1.83 -10.57
C CYS A 136 21.49 -1.74 -9.31
N THR A 137 22.47 -0.84 -9.33
CA THR A 137 23.31 -0.49 -8.20
C THR A 137 22.56 0.43 -7.22
N GLN A 138 23.07 0.53 -6.00
CA GLN A 138 22.46 1.40 -4.99
C GLN A 138 22.62 2.88 -5.38
N GLU A 139 23.72 3.22 -6.04
CA GLU A 139 24.06 4.55 -6.52
C GLU A 139 23.11 5.01 -7.63
N GLU A 140 22.81 4.14 -8.61
CA GLU A 140 21.82 4.40 -9.66
C GLU A 140 20.42 4.65 -9.07
N ALA A 141 20.02 3.83 -8.09
CA ALA A 141 18.73 4.02 -7.42
C ALA A 141 18.67 5.33 -6.63
N ARG A 142 19.76 5.73 -5.95
CA ARG A 142 19.85 7.02 -5.24
C ARG A 142 19.77 8.20 -6.20
N SER A 143 20.53 8.17 -7.29
CA SER A 143 20.52 9.23 -8.31
C SER A 143 19.12 9.45 -8.89
N LEU A 144 18.36 8.38 -9.13
CA LEU A 144 16.97 8.48 -9.57
C LEU A 144 16.10 9.26 -8.57
N VAL A 145 16.20 8.95 -7.26
CA VAL A 145 15.42 9.62 -6.22
C VAL A 145 15.79 11.10 -6.11
N GLU A 146 17.10 11.41 -6.12
CA GLU A 146 17.60 12.78 -6.03
C GLU A 146 17.11 13.65 -7.19
N SER A 147 16.98 13.09 -8.40
CA SER A 147 16.46 13.81 -9.56
C SER A 147 15.01 14.28 -9.40
N VAL A 148 14.19 13.58 -8.61
CA VAL A 148 12.75 13.85 -8.45
C VAL A 148 12.44 14.80 -7.29
N LEU A 149 13.25 14.79 -6.24
CA LEU A 149 13.03 15.59 -5.01
C LEU A 149 13.12 17.12 -5.20
N SER A 150 13.48 17.59 -6.39
CA SER A 150 13.52 19.01 -6.74
C SER A 150 12.14 19.65 -6.98
N SER A 151 11.05 18.87 -6.95
CA SER A 151 9.69 19.38 -7.17
C SER A 151 8.99 19.79 -5.86
N PRO A 152 8.43 21.01 -5.76
CA PRO A 152 7.68 21.42 -4.57
C PRO A 152 6.39 20.61 -4.42
N ASN A 153 6.11 20.17 -3.19
CA ASN A 153 4.83 19.53 -2.84
C ASN A 153 3.69 20.52 -3.10
N LYS A 154 2.75 20.13 -3.97
CA LYS A 154 1.48 20.84 -4.12
C LYS A 154 0.64 20.59 -2.85
N GLU A 155 0.15 21.66 -2.23
CA GLU A 155 -0.84 21.58 -1.16
C GLU A 155 -2.09 20.82 -1.66
N SER A 156 -2.62 19.95 -0.80
CA SER A 156 -3.75 19.05 -1.10
C SER A 156 -5.03 19.84 -1.32
N ASN A 157 -5.76 19.50 -2.40
CA ASN A 157 -7.09 20.03 -2.70
C ASN A 157 -8.10 19.70 -1.57
N GLU A 158 -8.99 20.64 -1.26
CA GLU A 158 -10.07 20.52 -0.26
C GLU A 158 -11.16 19.47 -0.61
N GLU A 159 -11.05 18.79 -1.76
CA GLU A 159 -12.01 17.80 -2.26
C GLU A 159 -12.06 16.49 -1.42
N GLU A 160 -11.11 16.26 -0.50
CA GLU A 160 -11.00 15.03 0.28
C GLU A 160 -12.04 14.88 1.41
N GLN A 161 -12.86 15.91 1.70
CA GLN A 161 -13.82 15.92 2.83
C GLN A 161 -15.29 15.72 2.42
N VAL A 162 -15.58 15.06 1.29
CA VAL A 162 -16.96 14.85 0.81
C VAL A 162 -17.49 13.48 1.27
N TRP A 163 -18.68 13.46 1.87
CA TRP A 163 -19.42 12.23 2.17
C TRP A 163 -20.41 11.91 1.05
N HIS A 164 -20.32 10.70 0.50
CA HIS A 164 -21.28 10.18 -0.47
C HIS A 164 -22.23 9.19 0.20
N PHE A 165 -23.53 9.51 0.19
CA PHE A 165 -24.57 8.64 0.71
C PHE A 165 -25.25 7.94 -0.48
N LEU A 166 -25.05 6.63 -0.58
CA LEU A 166 -25.70 5.80 -1.58
C LEU A 166 -26.98 5.26 -0.95
N GLY A 167 -28.13 5.56 -1.57
CA GLY A 167 -29.44 5.11 -1.08
C GLY A 167 -29.47 3.59 -0.91
N LYS A 168 -30.29 3.12 0.04
CA LYS A 168 -30.56 1.69 0.24
C LYS A 168 -31.60 1.18 -0.75
#